data_AF-A0A7C1VIF7-F1
#
_entry.id   AF-A0A7C1VIF7-F1
#
_cell.length_a   1.000
_cell.length_b   1.000
_cell.length_c   1.000
_cell.angle_alpha   90.00
_cell.angle_beta   90.00
_cell.angle_gamma   90.00
#
_symmetry.space_group_name_H-M   'P 1'
#
loop_
_entity.id
_entity.type
_entity.pdbx_description
1 polymer ?
#
loop_
_entity_poly.entity_id
_entity_poly.type
_entity_poly.pdbx_seq_one_letter_code
_entity_poly.pdbx_strand_id
1 'polypeptide(L)'
;MNKIKLLAISSATALMFTFGMSAMAYDGTNCKSDGVCWEAKPGFPNEIKGSKFDPKHSAKELEKQNVANNAMEERNAKRVENFKKTGKWVY
;
A
#
# COMPACT_ATOMS: atom_id res chain seq x y z
N MET A 1 -9.34 51.96 11.95
CA MET A 1 -8.20 51.02 11.81
C MET A 1 -8.38 49.66 12.49
N ASN A 2 -9.18 49.52 13.56
CA ASN A 2 -9.29 48.23 14.26
C ASN A 2 -10.17 47.18 13.56
N LYS A 3 -11.26 47.58 12.88
CA LYS A 3 -12.18 46.63 12.21
C LYS A 3 -11.55 45.93 10.99
N ILE A 4 -10.70 46.63 10.23
CA ILE A 4 -9.99 46.08 9.06
C ILE A 4 -8.91 45.08 9.49
N LYS A 5 -8.19 45.38 10.59
CA LYS A 5 -7.23 44.43 11.19
C LYS A 5 -7.94 43.20 11.76
N LEU A 6 -9.09 43.38 12.41
CA LEU A 6 -9.89 42.26 12.93
C LEU A 6 -10.42 41.36 11.80
N LEU A 7 -10.91 41.95 10.69
CA LEU A 7 -11.35 41.20 9.51
C LEU A 7 -10.19 40.43 8.86
N ALA A 8 -9.03 41.06 8.72
CA ALA A 8 -7.83 40.45 8.12
C ALA A 8 -7.26 39.31 8.97
N ILE A 9 -7.35 39.39 10.30
CA ILE A 9 -6.95 38.30 11.20
C ILE A 9 -7.95 37.15 11.11
N SER A 10 -9.26 37.42 11.13
CA SER A 10 -10.30 36.38 11.01
C SER A 10 -10.27 35.65 9.66
N SER A 11 -9.93 36.31 8.55
CA SER A 11 -9.80 35.67 7.25
C SER A 11 -8.53 34.83 7.11
N ALA A 12 -7.42 35.25 7.73
CA ALA A 12 -6.19 34.45 7.77
C ALA A 12 -6.36 33.17 8.60
N THR A 13 -7.09 33.22 9.73
CA THR A 13 -7.40 32.03 10.54
C THR A 13 -8.32 31.06 9.79
N ALA A 14 -9.32 31.57 9.06
CA ALA A 14 -10.22 30.73 8.26
C ALA A 14 -9.48 29.98 7.13
N LEU A 15 -8.55 30.64 6.45
CA LEU A 15 -7.71 30.02 5.42
C LEU A 15 -6.78 28.94 5.98
N MET A 16 -6.20 29.14 7.18
CA MET A 16 -5.36 28.12 7.81
C MET A 16 -6.15 26.89 8.24
N PHE A 17 -7.40 27.05 8.69
CA PHE A 17 -8.29 25.92 9.00
C PHE A 17 -8.65 25.10 7.75
N THR A 18 -8.84 25.73 6.58
CA THR A 18 -9.20 24.98 5.35
C THR A 18 -8.07 24.10 4.81
N PHE A 19 -6.80 24.45 5.03
CA PHE A 19 -5.67 23.63 4.57
C PHE A 19 -5.18 22.60 5.61
N GLY A 20 -5.39 22.85 6.91
CA GLY A 20 -4.98 21.95 8.00
C GLY A 20 -5.81 20.67 8.11
N MET A 21 -7.09 20.68 7.70
CA MET A 21 -7.98 19.52 7.84
C MET A 21 -7.64 18.37 6.88
N SER A 22 -6.99 18.63 5.76
CA SER A 22 -6.61 17.61 4.76
C SER A 22 -5.67 16.54 5.33
N ALA A 23 -4.86 16.87 6.34
CA ALA A 23 -3.94 15.95 7.00
C ALA A 23 -4.65 14.93 7.91
N MET A 24 -5.91 15.15 8.25
CA MET A 24 -6.69 14.34 9.21
C MET A 24 -7.71 13.40 8.55
N ALA A 25 -7.76 13.33 7.22
CA ALA A 25 -8.87 12.65 6.53
C ALA A 25 -8.70 11.14 6.31
N TYR A 26 -7.51 10.58 6.59
CA TYR A 26 -7.31 9.14 6.76
C TYR A 26 -6.45 8.96 8.01
N ASP A 27 -7.09 8.72 9.14
CA ASP A 27 -6.46 8.55 10.45
C ASP A 27 -6.33 7.08 10.88
N GLY A 28 -6.87 6.16 10.09
CA GLY A 28 -6.82 4.72 10.32
C GLY A 28 -7.86 4.16 11.30
N THR A 29 -8.82 4.98 11.75
CA THR A 29 -9.83 4.58 12.74
C THR A 29 -11.19 4.18 12.13
N ASN A 30 -11.46 4.57 10.88
CA ASN A 30 -12.67 4.18 10.18
C ASN A 30 -12.48 2.84 9.44
N CYS A 31 -13.19 1.81 9.89
CA CYS A 31 -13.05 0.45 9.36
C CYS A 31 -14.30 -0.01 8.61
N LYS A 32 -14.14 -0.38 7.33
CA LYS A 32 -15.22 -0.96 6.50
C LYS A 32 -15.68 -2.31 7.05
N SER A 33 -14.73 -3.06 7.62
CA SER A 33 -14.93 -4.34 8.31
C SER A 33 -13.73 -4.58 9.22
N ASP A 34 -13.80 -5.60 10.08
CA ASP A 34 -12.70 -5.98 10.97
C ASP A 34 -11.39 -6.15 10.18
N GLY A 35 -10.35 -5.41 10.57
CA GLY A 35 -9.03 -5.42 9.93
C GLY A 35 -8.93 -4.67 8.60
N VAL A 36 -10.01 -4.06 8.10
CA VAL A 36 -10.02 -3.32 6.82
C VAL A 36 -10.37 -1.84 7.08
N CYS A 37 -9.36 -1.07 7.44
CA CYS A 37 -9.49 0.34 7.81
C CYS A 37 -8.87 1.31 6.81
N TRP A 38 -8.42 0.83 5.66
CA TRP A 38 -7.80 1.68 4.64
C TRP A 38 -8.82 2.59 3.95
N GLU A 39 -8.45 3.86 3.77
CA GLU A 39 -9.21 4.85 3.01
C GLU A 39 -8.30 5.65 2.07
N ALA A 40 -8.84 6.11 0.94
CA ALA A 40 -8.12 7.04 0.08
C ALA A 40 -8.07 8.43 0.73
N LYS A 41 -6.88 9.06 0.73
CA LYS A 41 -6.74 10.45 1.16
C LYS A 41 -7.56 11.39 0.26
N PRO A 42 -7.98 12.58 0.75
CA PRO A 42 -8.65 13.58 -0.08
C PRO A 42 -7.87 13.88 -1.36
N GLY A 43 -8.56 13.83 -2.50
CA GLY A 43 -7.95 14.04 -3.82
C GLY A 43 -7.31 12.80 -4.44
N PHE A 44 -7.34 11.64 -3.78
CA PHE A 44 -6.90 10.35 -4.33
C PHE A 44 -8.09 9.42 -4.58
N PRO A 45 -8.04 8.55 -5.62
CA PRO A 45 -9.11 7.62 -5.90
C PRO A 45 -9.04 6.39 -4.99
N ASN A 46 -10.20 5.77 -4.74
CA ASN A 46 -10.28 4.48 -4.02
C ASN A 46 -9.69 3.31 -4.83
N GLU A 47 -9.82 3.34 -6.16
CA GLU A 47 -9.18 2.39 -7.06
C GLU A 47 -8.19 3.12 -7.99
N ILE A 48 -6.97 2.59 -8.10
CA ILE A 48 -5.90 3.24 -8.85
C ILE A 48 -5.79 2.76 -10.30
N LYS A 49 -6.47 1.66 -10.66
CA LYS A 49 -6.48 1.13 -12.04
C LYS A 49 -7.12 2.13 -12.99
N GLY A 50 -6.45 2.46 -14.09
CA GLY A 50 -6.87 3.48 -15.06
C GLY A 50 -6.65 4.93 -14.61
N SER A 51 -6.20 5.17 -13.37
CA SER A 51 -5.86 6.51 -12.88
C SER A 51 -4.46 6.94 -13.29
N LYS A 52 -4.07 8.19 -13.01
CA LYS A 52 -2.68 8.65 -13.15
C LYS A 52 -1.69 7.92 -12.22
N PHE A 53 -2.20 7.18 -11.24
CA PHE A 53 -1.42 6.39 -10.27
C PHE A 53 -1.43 4.89 -10.58
N ASP A 54 -1.98 4.48 -11.73
CA ASP A 54 -2.01 3.06 -12.13
C ASP A 54 -0.57 2.53 -12.29
N PRO A 55 -0.15 1.52 -11.50
CA PRO A 55 1.21 1.00 -11.56
C PRO A 55 1.48 0.14 -12.80
N LYS A 56 0.44 -0.30 -13.52
CA LYS A 56 0.53 -1.07 -14.77
C LYS A 56 1.52 -2.25 -14.71
N HIS A 57 1.52 -2.95 -13.58
CA HIS A 57 2.42 -4.09 -13.39
C HIS A 57 2.20 -5.15 -14.48
N SER A 58 3.31 -5.71 -14.98
CA SER A 58 3.27 -6.86 -15.88
C SER A 58 2.91 -8.12 -15.10
N ALA A 59 1.85 -8.81 -15.51
CA ALA A 59 1.46 -10.09 -14.91
C ALA A 59 2.61 -11.12 -14.96
N LYS A 60 3.38 -11.12 -16.05
CA LYS A 60 4.55 -11.99 -16.21
C LYS A 60 5.65 -11.70 -15.20
N GLU A 61 5.88 -10.43 -14.86
CA GLU A 61 6.90 -10.06 -13.88
C GLU A 61 6.48 -10.40 -12.46
N LEU A 62 5.21 -10.15 -12.10
CA LEU A 62 4.67 -10.50 -10.78
C LEU A 62 4.76 -12.01 -10.50
N GLU A 63 4.58 -12.84 -11.52
CA GLU A 63 4.59 -14.30 -11.39
C GLU A 63 6.00 -14.92 -11.20
N LYS A 64 7.07 -14.18 -11.45
CA LYS A 64 8.44 -14.73 -11.38
C LYS A 64 8.81 -15.30 -10.01
N GLN A 65 8.28 -14.72 -8.93
CA GLN A 65 8.53 -15.20 -7.57
C GLN A 65 7.97 -16.60 -7.36
N ASN A 66 6.73 -16.85 -7.79
CA ASN A 66 6.10 -18.16 -7.70
C ASN A 66 6.85 -19.21 -8.54
N VAL A 67 7.21 -18.87 -9.77
CA VAL A 67 8.00 -19.76 -10.64
C VAL A 67 9.33 -20.14 -10.00
N ALA A 68 10.05 -19.17 -9.44
CA ALA A 68 11.32 -19.42 -8.77
C ALA A 68 11.15 -20.32 -7.54
N ASN A 69 10.13 -20.06 -6.72
CA ASN A 69 9.83 -20.85 -5.53
C ASN A 69 9.45 -22.29 -5.88
N ASN A 70 8.54 -22.50 -6.83
CA ASN A 70 8.15 -23.83 -7.29
C ASN A 70 9.35 -24.63 -7.81
N ALA A 71 10.24 -23.97 -8.57
CA ALA A 71 11.46 -24.61 -9.05
C ALA A 71 12.43 -24.94 -7.89
N MET A 72 12.52 -24.09 -6.85
CA MET A 72 13.30 -24.38 -5.64
C MET A 72 12.73 -25.58 -4.88
N GLU A 73 11.41 -25.63 -4.70
CA GLU A 73 10.69 -26.72 -4.05
C GLU A 73 10.89 -28.05 -4.78
N GLU A 74 10.78 -28.06 -6.12
CA GLU A 74 11.02 -29.25 -6.93
C GLU A 74 12.46 -29.77 -6.78
N ARG A 75 13.45 -28.86 -6.83
CA ARG A 75 14.85 -29.24 -6.61
C ARG A 75 15.07 -29.79 -5.19
N ASN A 76 14.47 -29.16 -4.18
CA ASN A 76 14.55 -29.62 -2.80
C ASN A 76 13.90 -31.00 -2.61
N ALA A 77 12.75 -31.25 -3.23
CA ALA A 77 12.08 -32.54 -3.19
C ALA A 77 12.99 -33.65 -3.76
N LYS A 78 13.65 -33.41 -4.89
CA LYS A 78 14.63 -34.34 -5.48
C LYS A 78 15.79 -34.64 -4.54
N ARG A 79 16.34 -33.61 -3.89
CA ARG A 79 17.42 -33.77 -2.90
C ARG A 79 16.98 -34.61 -1.70
N VAL A 80 15.80 -34.32 -1.16
CA VAL A 80 15.23 -35.05 -0.02
C VAL A 80 14.93 -36.50 -0.40
N GLU A 81 14.40 -36.76 -1.60
CA GLU A 81 14.17 -38.13 -2.08
C GLU A 81 15.47 -38.93 -2.18
N ASN A 82 16.52 -38.34 -2.79
CA ASN A 82 17.84 -38.97 -2.85
C ASN A 82 18.43 -39.21 -1.46
N PHE A 83 18.30 -38.24 -0.56
CA PHE A 83 18.80 -38.36 0.81
C PHE A 83 18.11 -39.49 1.57
N LYS A 84 16.79 -39.62 1.47
CA LYS A 84 16.03 -40.71 2.08
C LYS A 84 16.43 -42.09 1.55
N LYS A 85 16.74 -42.21 0.25
CA LYS A 85 17.14 -43.48 -0.38
C LYS A 85 18.57 -43.89 -0.05
N THR A 86 19.49 -42.93 0.03
CA THR A 86 20.94 -43.22 0.08
C THR A 86 21.58 -42.94 1.43
N GLY A 87 20.93 -42.17 2.30
CA GLY A 87 21.52 -41.67 3.55
C GLY A 87 22.58 -40.57 3.35
N LYS A 88 22.87 -40.15 2.12
CA LYS A 88 23.87 -39.13 1.79
C LYS A 88 23.22 -37.92 1.13
N TRP A 89 23.40 -36.74 1.73
CA TRP A 89 22.90 -35.49 1.15
C TRP A 89 23.73 -35.08 -0.07
N VAL A 90 23.05 -34.75 -1.17
CA VAL A 90 23.65 -34.24 -2.41
C VAL A 90 22.80 -33.05 -2.86
N TYR A 91 23.44 -31.89 -3.04
CA TYR A 91 22.80 -30.63 -3.45
C TYR A 91 22.55 -30.57 -4.96
#